data_AF-A0A2M6X1D7-F1
#
_entry.id   AF-A0A2M6X1D7-F1
#
_cell.length_a   1.000
_cell.length_b   1.000
_cell.length_c   1.000
_cell.angle_alpha   90.00
_cell.angle_beta   90.00
_cell.angle_gamma   90.00
#
_symmetry.space_group_name_H-M   'P 1'
#
loop_
_entity.id
_entity.type
_entity.pdbx_description
1 polymer ?
#
loop_
_entity_poly.entity_id
_entity_poly.type
_entity_poly.pdbx_seq_one_letter_code
_entity_poly.pdbx_strand_id
1 'polypeptide(L)'
;MNTKQIQEVHYIVLFPLIFSTLYRTIIYMKWALRKLAGYLHWVNGLKLKELGQVEARLMRITEEGHFGGVRDLGDGLWELKFNNGNRIYYTRTGKYELTLILGGNKNGQDRDIKKAKSLLYE
;
A
#
# COMPACT_ATOMS: atom_id res chain seq x y z
N MET A 1 -27.58 44.25 -2.13
CA MET A 1 -26.52 43.36 -2.65
C MET A 1 -27.09 42.61 -3.84
N ASN A 2 -26.43 42.64 -4.99
CA ASN A 2 -26.96 42.06 -6.24
C ASN A 2 -27.04 40.53 -6.12
N THR A 3 -28.08 39.90 -6.68
CA THR A 3 -28.25 38.43 -6.69
C THR A 3 -27.06 37.69 -7.29
N LYS A 4 -26.35 38.30 -8.26
CA LYS A 4 -25.07 37.78 -8.77
C LYS A 4 -23.98 37.72 -7.70
N GLN A 5 -23.90 38.74 -6.85
CA GLN A 5 -22.92 38.85 -5.77
C GLN A 5 -23.21 37.83 -4.66
N ILE A 6 -24.49 37.54 -4.40
CA ILE A 6 -24.91 36.52 -3.43
C ILE A 6 -24.60 35.10 -3.95
N GLN A 7 -24.82 34.84 -5.24
CA GLN A 7 -24.44 33.57 -5.87
C GLN A 7 -22.93 33.37 -5.85
N GLU A 8 -22.13 34.37 -6.22
CA GLU A 8 -20.67 34.29 -6.20
C GLU A 8 -20.13 33.99 -4.79
N VAL A 9 -20.65 34.67 -3.76
CA VAL A 9 -20.25 34.42 -2.36
C VAL A 9 -20.68 33.01 -1.91
N HIS A 10 -21.85 32.53 -2.32
CA HIS A 10 -22.27 31.15 -2.07
C HIS A 10 -21.32 30.13 -2.69
N TYR A 11 -20.89 30.31 -3.95
CA TYR A 11 -19.90 29.45 -4.59
C TYR A 11 -18.53 29.54 -3.90
N ILE A 12 -18.07 30.74 -3.52
CA ILE A 12 -16.77 30.92 -2.86
C ILE A 12 -16.69 30.23 -1.49
N VAL A 13 -17.80 30.16 -0.74
CA VAL A 13 -17.83 29.51 0.58
C VAL A 13 -18.14 28.02 0.49
N LEU A 14 -19.06 27.61 -0.41
CA LEU A 14 -19.46 26.21 -0.56
C LEU A 14 -18.47 25.38 -1.37
N PHE A 15 -17.77 25.96 -2.35
CA PHE A 15 -16.79 25.24 -3.17
C PHE A 15 -15.64 24.67 -2.33
N PRO A 16 -14.93 25.42 -1.45
CA PRO A 16 -13.89 24.84 -0.60
C PRO A 16 -14.45 23.92 0.48
N LEU A 17 -15.67 24.12 0.97
CA LEU A 17 -16.29 23.17 1.91
C LEU A 17 -16.53 21.81 1.24
N ILE A 18 -17.20 21.79 0.09
CA ILE A 18 -17.49 20.56 -0.67
C ILE A 18 -16.19 19.94 -1.22
N PHE A 19 -15.22 20.73 -1.69
CA PHE A 19 -13.90 20.24 -2.07
C PHE A 19 -13.17 19.67 -0.85
N SER A 20 -13.22 20.32 0.32
CA SER A 20 -12.59 19.77 1.52
C SER A 20 -13.25 18.48 1.95
N THR A 21 -14.58 18.35 2.03
CA THR A 21 -15.23 17.09 2.48
C THR A 21 -15.19 15.99 1.43
N LEU A 22 -15.29 16.30 0.13
CA LEU A 22 -15.14 15.30 -0.93
C LEU A 22 -13.68 14.85 -1.09
N TYR A 23 -12.69 15.75 -1.01
CA TYR A 23 -11.29 15.36 -0.98
C TYR A 23 -10.95 14.62 0.30
N ARG A 24 -11.47 15.05 1.46
CA ARG A 24 -11.37 14.31 2.73
C ARG A 24 -11.86 12.89 2.46
N THR A 25 -13.09 12.69 1.99
CA THR A 25 -13.67 11.35 1.72
C THR A 25 -12.90 10.50 0.69
N ILE A 26 -12.38 11.10 -0.39
CA ILE A 26 -11.58 10.41 -1.41
C ILE A 26 -10.17 10.05 -0.89
N ILE A 27 -9.59 10.86 0.02
CA ILE A 27 -8.26 10.67 0.62
C ILE A 27 -8.27 9.65 1.79
N TYR A 28 -9.41 9.36 2.45
CA TYR A 28 -9.45 8.41 3.59
C TYR A 28 -9.41 6.92 3.24
N MET A 29 -9.28 6.51 1.98
CA MET A 29 -9.07 5.10 1.63
C MET A 29 -7.58 4.71 1.60
N LYS A 30 -6.82 5.13 2.62
CA LYS A 30 -5.41 4.75 2.75
C LYS A 30 -5.28 3.27 3.10
N TRP A 31 -4.36 2.56 2.44
CA TRP A 31 -4.04 1.20 2.86
C TRP A 31 -3.26 1.23 4.18
N ALA A 32 -3.75 0.48 5.18
CA ALA A 32 -3.01 0.20 6.39
C ALA A 32 -2.01 -0.93 6.14
N LEU A 33 -0.81 -0.82 6.74
CA LEU A 33 0.22 -1.85 6.66
C LEU A 33 0.44 -2.46 8.04
N ARG A 34 0.12 -3.75 8.18
CA ARG A 34 0.60 -4.58 9.28
C ARG A 34 1.89 -5.27 8.84
N LYS A 35 2.89 -5.31 9.72
CA LYS A 35 4.21 -5.90 9.43
C LYS A 35 4.46 -7.08 10.36
N LEU A 36 4.72 -8.26 9.81
CA LEU A 36 5.11 -9.44 10.58
C LEU A 36 6.63 -9.50 10.79
N ALA A 37 7.07 -10.30 11.76
CA ALA A 37 8.47 -10.45 12.11
C ALA A 37 9.35 -10.89 10.91
N GLY A 38 8.81 -11.76 10.04
CA GLY A 38 9.52 -12.22 8.83
C GLY A 38 9.85 -11.07 7.87
N TYR A 39 8.90 -10.17 7.63
CA TYR A 39 9.13 -8.95 6.85
C TYR A 39 10.14 -8.02 7.53
N LEU A 40 9.98 -7.77 8.84
CA LEU A 40 10.86 -6.86 9.59
C LEU A 40 12.32 -7.35 9.58
N HIS A 41 12.53 -8.65 9.77
CA HIS A 41 13.86 -9.25 9.71
C HIS A 41 14.51 -9.04 8.34
N TRP A 42 13.76 -9.30 7.26
CA TRP A 42 14.27 -9.11 5.90
C TRP A 42 14.57 -7.65 5.57
N VAL A 43 13.65 -6.73 5.88
CA VAL A 43 13.79 -5.31 5.49
C VAL A 43 14.96 -4.64 6.20
N ASN A 44 15.26 -5.06 7.45
CA ASN A 44 16.40 -4.57 8.21
C ASN A 44 17.75 -5.02 7.64
N GLY A 45 17.78 -6.05 6.78
CA GLY A 45 18.98 -6.51 6.10
C GLY A 45 19.22 -5.86 4.74
N LEU A 46 18.32 -4.99 4.27
CA LEU A 46 18.44 -4.37 2.95
C LEU A 46 19.50 -3.28 2.90
N LYS A 47 20.12 -3.10 1.73
CA LYS A 47 20.96 -1.92 1.47
C LYS A 47 20.08 -0.68 1.36
N LEU A 48 20.63 0.50 1.68
CA LEU A 48 19.89 1.77 1.67
C LEU A 48 19.12 2.03 0.36
N LYS A 49 19.72 1.72 -0.78
CA LYS A 49 19.06 1.84 -2.10
C LYS A 49 17.83 0.93 -2.23
N GLU A 50 17.93 -0.30 -1.75
CA GLU A 50 16.84 -1.28 -1.82
C GLU A 50 15.72 -0.93 -0.84
N LEU A 51 16.08 -0.46 0.36
CA LEU A 51 15.14 0.06 1.35
C LEU A 51 14.31 1.21 0.78
N GLY A 52 14.96 2.23 0.19
CA GLY A 52 14.25 3.36 -0.41
C GLY A 52 13.30 2.94 -1.54
N GLN A 53 13.64 1.91 -2.32
CA GLN A 53 12.74 1.36 -3.35
C GLN A 53 11.53 0.66 -2.75
N VAL A 54 11.72 -0.09 -1.66
CA VAL A 54 10.64 -0.73 -0.91
C VAL A 54 9.71 0.32 -0.30
N GLU A 55 10.26 1.30 0.41
CA GLU A 55 9.48 2.35 1.07
C GLU A 55 8.70 3.21 0.07
N ALA A 56 9.32 3.63 -1.03
CA ALA A 56 8.64 4.39 -2.07
C ALA A 56 7.47 3.61 -2.70
N ARG A 57 7.61 2.29 -2.88
CA ARG A 57 6.51 1.45 -3.37
C ARG A 57 5.40 1.32 -2.33
N LEU A 58 5.75 1.09 -1.06
CA LEU A 58 4.76 0.99 0.01
C LEU A 58 4.00 2.31 0.18
N MET A 59 4.67 3.46 0.10
CA MET A 59 4.03 4.77 0.16
C MET A 59 2.99 4.95 -0.94
N ARG A 60 3.33 4.66 -2.20
CA ARG A 60 2.37 4.70 -3.32
C ARG A 60 1.20 3.75 -3.14
N ILE A 61 1.44 2.57 -2.56
CA ILE A 61 0.36 1.65 -2.22
C ILE A 61 -0.56 2.26 -1.16
N THR A 62 0.01 2.81 -0.09
CA THR A 62 -0.77 3.35 1.03
C THR A 62 -1.53 4.62 0.68
N GLU A 63 -1.00 5.45 -0.21
CA GLU A 63 -1.58 6.75 -0.54
C GLU A 63 -2.46 6.71 -1.80
N GLU A 64 -2.08 5.93 -2.79
CA GLU A 64 -2.72 5.93 -4.11
C GLU A 64 -3.34 4.57 -4.47
N GLY A 65 -3.09 3.52 -3.67
CA GLY A 65 -3.49 2.15 -4.02
C GLY A 65 -2.75 1.59 -5.23
N HIS A 66 -1.60 2.16 -5.61
CA HIS A 66 -0.87 1.75 -6.80
C HIS A 66 0.18 0.66 -6.49
N PHE A 67 -0.19 -0.61 -6.68
CA PHE A 67 0.66 -1.76 -6.38
C PHE A 67 1.80 -2.00 -7.38
N GLY A 68 1.63 -1.61 -8.65
CA GLY A 68 2.57 -1.98 -9.71
C GLY A 68 2.57 -3.49 -9.97
N GLY A 69 3.76 -4.08 -10.16
CA GLY A 69 3.89 -5.50 -10.47
C GLY A 69 3.50 -6.40 -9.29
N VAL A 70 2.40 -7.13 -9.42
CA VAL A 70 1.92 -8.11 -8.43
C VAL A 70 1.63 -9.45 -9.07
N ARG A 71 1.61 -10.51 -8.26
CA ARG A 71 1.18 -11.86 -8.66
C ARG A 71 0.34 -12.47 -7.54
N ASP A 72 -0.81 -13.02 -7.92
CA ASP A 72 -1.58 -13.91 -7.05
C ASP A 72 -0.88 -15.27 -6.96
N LEU A 73 -0.66 -15.76 -5.74
CA LEU A 73 -0.03 -17.06 -5.45
C LEU A 73 -1.02 -18.10 -4.90
N GLY A 74 -2.32 -17.76 -4.88
CA GLY A 74 -3.38 -18.56 -4.30
C GLY A 74 -3.39 -18.48 -2.77
N ASP A 75 -4.45 -19.02 -2.18
CA ASP A 75 -4.61 -19.14 -0.72
C ASP A 75 -4.55 -17.81 0.04
N GLY A 76 -4.95 -16.72 -0.62
CA GLY A 76 -4.88 -15.37 -0.04
C GLY A 76 -3.48 -14.78 0.00
N LEU A 77 -2.46 -15.46 -0.52
CA LEU A 77 -1.09 -14.97 -0.59
C LEU A 77 -0.83 -14.24 -1.92
N TRP A 78 -0.24 -13.06 -1.81
CA TRP A 78 0.15 -12.22 -2.94
C TRP A 78 1.63 -11.91 -2.90
N GLU A 79 2.21 -11.72 -4.07
CA GLU A 79 3.60 -11.31 -4.25
C GLU A 79 3.67 -9.93 -4.92
N LEU A 80 4.39 -9.02 -4.28
CA LEU A 80 4.80 -7.74 -4.85
C LEU A 80 6.19 -7.87 -5.46
N LYS A 81 6.33 -7.46 -6.73
CA LYS A 81 7.58 -7.58 -7.49
C LYS A 81 8.27 -6.22 -7.68
N PHE A 82 9.56 -6.23 -7.43
CA PHE A 82 10.47 -5.10 -7.67
C PHE A 82 11.45 -5.43 -8.80
N ASN A 83 11.85 -4.40 -9.55
CA ASN A 83 12.75 -4.52 -10.71
C ASN A 83 14.16 -4.99 -10.29
N ASN A 84 14.58 -4.68 -9.06
CA ASN A 84 15.87 -5.10 -8.50
C ASN A 84 15.89 -6.59 -8.08
N GLY A 85 14.79 -7.32 -8.24
CA GLY A 85 14.67 -8.72 -7.83
C GLY A 85 14.01 -8.94 -6.47
N ASN A 86 13.87 -7.91 -5.64
CA ASN A 86 13.19 -8.02 -4.36
C ASN A 86 11.73 -8.44 -4.53
N ARG A 87 11.21 -9.15 -3.52
CA ARG A 87 9.82 -9.60 -3.42
C ARG A 87 9.30 -9.31 -2.03
N ILE A 88 8.04 -8.90 -1.94
CA ILE A 88 7.31 -8.87 -0.67
C ILE A 88 6.11 -9.80 -0.80
N TYR A 89 5.99 -10.73 0.13
CA TYR A 89 4.86 -11.63 0.24
C TYR A 89 3.89 -11.05 1.27
N TYR A 90 2.65 -10.86 0.85
CA TYR A 90 1.64 -10.18 1.67
C TYR A 90 0.27 -10.84 1.50
N THR A 91 -0.61 -10.60 2.46
CA THR A 91 -2.03 -10.94 2.36
C THR A 91 -2.89 -9.70 2.55
N ARG A 92 -4.13 -9.75 2.05
CA ARG A 92 -5.13 -8.70 2.22
C ARG A 92 -6.07 -9.13 3.35
N THR A 93 -5.94 -8.53 4.53
CA THR A 93 -6.71 -8.88 5.74
C THR A 93 -8.01 -8.09 5.89
N GLY A 94 -8.23 -7.08 5.05
CA GLY A 94 -9.42 -6.26 5.04
C GLY A 94 -9.55 -5.47 3.75
N LYS A 95 -10.57 -4.61 3.66
CA LYS A 95 -10.86 -3.82 2.45
C LYS A 95 -9.68 -2.93 2.02
N TYR A 96 -8.95 -2.37 2.99
CA TYR A 96 -7.78 -1.50 2.80
C TYR A 96 -6.66 -1.86 3.77
N GLU A 97 -6.42 -3.14 4.03
CA GLU A 97 -5.35 -3.59 4.92
C GLU A 97 -4.47 -4.63 4.25
N LEU A 98 -3.16 -4.39 4.28
CA LEU A 98 -2.14 -5.35 3.85
C LEU A 98 -1.34 -5.81 5.06
N THR A 99 -1.23 -7.13 5.21
CA THR A 99 -0.27 -7.73 6.13
C THR A 99 0.96 -8.18 5.34
N LEU A 100 2.10 -7.52 5.57
CA LEU A 100 3.40 -7.86 4.99
C LEU A 100 4.00 -9.02 5.81
N ILE A 101 4.10 -10.20 5.20
CA ILE A 101 4.44 -11.45 5.88
C ILE A 101 5.95 -11.68 5.86
N LEU A 102 6.51 -11.62 4.67
CA LEU A 102 7.91 -11.95 4.41
C LEU A 102 8.42 -11.10 3.25
N GLY A 103 9.72 -10.87 3.20
CA GLY A 103 10.37 -10.40 1.99
C GLY A 103 11.52 -11.31 1.58
N GLY A 104 11.96 -11.16 0.33
CA GLY A 104 12.99 -12.00 -0.25
C GLY A 104 13.48 -11.46 -1.58
N ASN A 105 14.12 -12.34 -2.35
CA ASN A 105 14.63 -12.03 -3.69
C ASN A 105 14.25 -13.16 -4.65
N LYS A 106 14.21 -12.88 -5.95
CA LYS A 106 13.86 -13.82 -7.03
C LYS A 106 14.59 -15.16 -6.95
N ASN A 107 15.83 -15.19 -6.46
CA ASN A 107 16.65 -16.41 -6.39
C ASN A 107 16.22 -17.38 -5.26
N GLY A 108 15.41 -16.91 -4.31
CA GLY A 108 14.89 -17.70 -3.18
C GLY A 108 13.38 -17.95 -3.23
N GLN A 109 12.74 -17.58 -4.34
CA GLN A 109 11.30 -17.38 -4.43
C GLN A 109 10.48 -18.59 -3.94
N ASP A 110 10.77 -19.80 -4.43
CA ASP A 110 9.98 -21.00 -4.05
C ASP A 110 10.03 -21.30 -2.55
N ARG A 111 11.19 -21.07 -1.93
CA ARG A 111 11.38 -21.24 -0.48
C ARG A 111 10.60 -20.20 0.30
N ASP A 112 10.67 -18.95 -0.14
CA ASP A 112 10.01 -17.84 0.51
C ASP A 112 8.49 -17.94 0.38
N ILE A 113 7.96 -18.40 -0.76
CA ILE A 113 6.52 -18.66 -0.96
C ILE A 113 6.04 -19.73 0.03
N LYS A 114 6.74 -20.87 0.13
CA LYS A 114 6.39 -21.94 1.07
C LYS A 114 6.37 -21.43 2.51
N LYS A 115 7.39 -20.66 2.90
CA LYS A 115 7.50 -20.06 4.23
C LYS A 115 6.42 -19.00 4.48
N ALA A 116 6.09 -18.17 3.50
CA ALA A 116 5.04 -17.18 3.64
C ALA A 116 3.65 -17.83 3.78
N LYS A 117 3.39 -18.94 3.07
CA LYS A 117 2.16 -19.71 3.24
C LYS A 117 2.06 -20.32 4.64
N SER A 118 3.14 -20.88 5.20
CA SER A 118 3.09 -21.43 6.55
C SER A 118 2.79 -20.36 7.61
N LEU A 119 3.37 -19.16 7.46
CA LEU A 119 3.14 -18.03 8.37
C LEU A 119 1.75 -17.38 8.22
N LEU A 120 1.00 -17.69 7.16
CA LEU A 120 -0.35 -17.14 6.95
C LEU A 120 -1.39 -17.82 7.87
N TYR A 121 -1.13 -19.07 8.25
CA TYR A 121 -2.05 -19.90 9.03
C TYR A 121 -1.69 -19.98 10.52
N GLU A 122 -0.64 -19.29 10.95
CA GLU A 122 -0.30 -19.05 12.36
C GLU A 122 -1.03 -17.82 12.90
#